data_AF-A0A670KEZ3-F1
#
_entry.id   AF-A0A670KEZ3-F1
#
_cell.length_a   1.000
_cell.length_b   1.000
_cell.length_c   1.000
_cell.angle_alpha   90.00
_cell.angle_beta   90.00
_cell.angle_gamma   90.00
#
_symmetry.space_group_name_H-M   'P 1'
#
loop_
_entity.id
_entity.type
_entity.pdbx_description
1 polymer ?
#
loop_
_entity_poly.entity_id
_entity_poly.type
_entity_poly.pdbx_seq_one_letter_code
_entity_poly.pdbx_strand_id
1 'polypeptide(L)'
;RLILFRTKPSWECLSVRSVIRRCTSLIITAAEDKILVADKSGDVYSYSTTEPENAGTIELGHLSLLLDVALSPDDQYILTADRDEKIRVSLTRAPHNIVSFCLGHREFVSKIFVIPNYPELLLSASGDCTLRLWEYKSGKEVHCCHLNSLSTSEASPNEKVMRFSVNILPTVSIFQLDPETQKLIRKQNIPLICKGWAIAFEKTGGLWILQEDMQTPLLFYQLVKGQWQSSTEERGLIKMSKCIRDNWTAFEGSVGKESCYQNLYKASFDNMAVYLQKKEERLQQRKSKRKDPQHESNGQTKKLKT
;
A
#
# COMPACT_ATOMS: atom_id res chain seq x y z
N ARG A 1 -14.64 14.13 1.02
CA ARG A 1 -15.95 13.92 1.68
C ARG A 1 -16.11 12.43 1.94
N LEU A 2 -16.69 12.04 3.06
CA LEU A 2 -17.12 10.68 3.37
C LEU A 2 -18.62 10.62 3.09
N ILE A 3 -19.05 9.75 2.19
CA ILE A 3 -20.45 9.63 1.78
C ILE A 3 -20.90 8.23 2.17
N LEU A 4 -21.96 8.14 2.99
CA LEU A 4 -22.51 6.87 3.43
C LEU A 4 -23.83 6.60 2.71
N PHE A 5 -23.92 5.44 2.06
CA PHE A 5 -25.12 4.98 1.40
C PHE A 5 -25.67 3.73 2.09
N ARG A 6 -26.99 3.67 2.21
CA ARG A 6 -27.72 2.41 2.37
C ARG A 6 -28.03 1.88 0.97
N THR A 7 -27.76 0.59 0.74
CA THR A 7 -27.92 -0.02 -0.60
C THR A 7 -29.12 -0.95 -0.72
N LYS A 8 -29.77 -1.29 0.40
CA LYS A 8 -30.98 -2.12 0.45
C LYS A 8 -32.03 -1.46 1.35
N PRO A 9 -33.32 -1.41 0.94
CA PRO A 9 -33.91 -1.96 -0.29
C PRO A 9 -33.62 -1.13 -1.55
N SER A 10 -33.19 0.12 -1.40
CA SER A 10 -32.81 1.03 -2.48
C SER A 10 -31.54 1.79 -2.10
N TRP A 11 -30.93 2.45 -3.09
CA TRP A 11 -29.82 3.37 -2.87
C TRP A 11 -30.33 4.65 -2.21
N GLU A 12 -29.94 4.87 -0.96
CA GLU A 12 -30.29 6.04 -0.18
C GLU A 12 -29.00 6.66 0.38
N CYS A 13 -28.77 7.94 0.10
CA CYS A 13 -27.66 8.67 0.70
C CYS A 13 -28.03 9.01 2.14
N LEU A 14 -27.39 8.35 3.12
CA LEU A 14 -27.66 8.58 4.53
C LEU A 14 -26.96 9.83 5.06
N SER A 15 -25.78 10.16 4.53
CA SER A 15 -25.00 11.32 5.00
C SER A 15 -23.84 11.68 4.08
N VAL A 16 -23.46 12.96 4.12
CA VAL A 16 -22.27 13.50 3.45
C VAL A 16 -21.46 14.28 4.46
N ARG A 17 -20.37 13.69 4.94
CA ARG A 17 -19.48 14.27 5.94
C ARG A 17 -18.19 14.82 5.32
N SER A 18 -17.62 15.83 5.95
CA SER A 18 -16.25 16.25 5.65
C SER A 18 -15.25 15.36 6.40
N VAL A 19 -14.17 15.01 5.72
CA VAL A 19 -13.00 14.34 6.31
C VAL A 19 -11.93 15.40 6.52
N ILE A 20 -11.15 15.29 7.60
CA ILE A 20 -10.16 16.30 7.99
C ILE A 20 -9.08 16.44 6.92
N ARG A 21 -8.50 15.32 6.50
CA ARG A 21 -7.56 15.24 5.37
C ARG A 21 -8.07 14.27 4.32
N ARG A 22 -7.34 14.21 3.20
CA ARG A 22 -7.59 13.25 2.13
C ARG A 22 -7.51 11.83 2.70
N CYS A 23 -8.62 11.11 2.61
CA CYS A 23 -8.71 9.67 2.90
C CYS A 23 -7.76 8.89 1.98
N THR A 24 -6.98 7.98 2.56
CA THR A 24 -6.11 7.05 1.84
C THR A 24 -6.70 5.64 1.83
N SER A 25 -7.34 5.23 2.92
CA SER A 25 -8.07 3.97 3.03
C SER A 25 -9.22 4.07 4.03
N LEU A 26 -10.23 3.23 3.87
CA LEU A 26 -11.36 3.16 4.79
C LEU A 26 -11.82 1.71 4.95
N ILE A 27 -12.37 1.40 6.11
CA ILE A 27 -12.93 0.08 6.44
C ILE A 27 -14.11 0.23 7.39
N ILE A 28 -15.09 -0.65 7.28
CA ILE A 28 -16.23 -0.73 8.21
C ILE A 28 -15.93 -1.84 9.21
N THR A 29 -16.25 -1.61 10.49
CA THR A 29 -16.17 -2.64 11.53
C THR A 29 -17.04 -3.84 11.19
N ALA A 30 -16.66 -5.04 11.64
CA ALA A 30 -17.47 -6.25 11.50
C ALA A 30 -18.82 -6.10 12.24
N ALA A 31 -18.87 -5.31 13.31
CA ALA A 31 -20.11 -4.89 13.98
C ALA A 31 -20.98 -3.92 13.15
N GLU A 32 -20.49 -3.42 12.02
CA GLU A 32 -21.13 -2.44 11.13
C GLU A 32 -21.55 -1.12 11.80
N ASP A 33 -20.97 -0.79 12.96
CA ASP A 33 -21.30 0.38 13.77
C ASP A 33 -20.39 1.60 13.51
N LYS A 34 -19.20 1.36 12.94
CA LYS A 34 -18.19 2.40 12.70
C LYS A 34 -17.50 2.22 11.36
N ILE A 35 -17.09 3.35 10.80
CA ILE A 35 -16.21 3.45 9.64
C ILE A 35 -14.88 4.03 10.12
N LEU A 36 -13.81 3.26 9.99
CA LEU A 36 -12.46 3.75 10.19
C LEU A 36 -11.94 4.36 8.89
N VAL A 37 -11.35 5.54 8.98
CA VAL A 37 -10.82 6.31 7.86
C VAL A 37 -9.38 6.67 8.18
N ALA A 38 -8.44 6.06 7.45
CA ALA A 38 -7.04 6.45 7.45
C ALA A 38 -6.83 7.62 6.48
N ASP A 39 -5.99 8.56 6.87
CA ASP A 39 -5.78 9.77 6.09
C ASP A 39 -4.31 10.07 5.75
N LYS A 40 -4.15 11.14 4.96
CA LYS A 40 -2.83 11.55 4.46
C LYS A 40 -1.90 12.10 5.55
N SER A 41 -2.39 12.61 6.69
CA SER A 41 -1.52 13.10 7.76
C SER A 41 -0.95 11.99 8.63
N GLY A 42 -1.52 10.79 8.54
CA GLY A 42 -1.10 9.65 9.36
C GLY A 42 -2.14 9.29 10.43
N ASP A 43 -3.32 9.88 10.38
CA ASP A 43 -4.34 9.71 11.41
C ASP A 43 -5.41 8.71 10.97
N VAL A 44 -5.98 8.00 11.95
CA VAL A 44 -7.18 7.17 11.76
C VAL A 44 -8.32 7.80 12.56
N TYR A 45 -9.39 8.14 11.85
CA TYR A 45 -10.64 8.63 12.43
C TYR A 45 -11.70 7.53 12.40
N SER A 46 -12.55 7.47 13.42
CA SER A 46 -13.78 6.68 13.42
C SER A 46 -14.99 7.58 13.19
N TYR A 47 -15.96 7.09 12.40
CA TYR A 47 -17.24 7.73 12.14
C TYR A 47 -18.35 6.73 12.41
N SER A 48 -19.39 7.12 13.15
CA SER A 48 -20.54 6.25 13.40
C SER A 48 -21.35 5.99 12.13
N THR A 49 -21.83 4.75 11.95
CA THR A 49 -22.81 4.39 10.91
C THR A 49 -24.24 4.55 11.41
N THR A 50 -24.48 4.40 12.71
CA THR A 50 -25.80 4.51 13.36
C THR A 50 -26.17 5.96 13.65
N GLU A 51 -25.18 6.81 13.91
CA GLU A 51 -25.32 8.25 14.16
C GLU A 51 -24.53 9.03 13.08
N PRO A 52 -25.00 9.01 11.83
CA PRO A 52 -24.23 9.45 10.67
C PRO A 52 -23.99 10.96 10.61
N GLU A 53 -24.61 11.75 11.49
CA GLU A 53 -24.38 13.20 11.59
C GLU A 53 -23.20 13.55 12.49
N ASN A 54 -22.72 12.61 13.30
CA ASN A 54 -21.61 12.87 14.22
C ASN A 54 -20.30 13.12 13.48
N ALA A 55 -19.51 14.05 14.01
CA ALA A 55 -18.15 14.29 13.56
C ALA A 55 -17.26 13.07 13.86
N GLY A 56 -16.19 12.92 13.08
CA GLY A 56 -15.23 11.85 13.28
C GLY A 56 -14.38 12.06 14.54
N THR A 57 -14.11 10.98 15.26
CA THR A 57 -13.22 10.98 16.43
C THR A 57 -11.87 10.37 16.06
N ILE A 58 -10.77 10.97 16.49
CA ILE A 58 -9.44 10.40 16.26
C ILE A 58 -9.25 9.15 17.15
N GLU A 59 -8.85 8.04 16.54
CA GLU A 59 -8.58 6.78 17.23
C GLU A 59 -7.08 6.63 17.51
N LEU A 60 -6.25 6.86 16.49
CA LEU A 60 -4.80 6.80 16.59
C LEU A 60 -4.13 7.66 15.51
N GLY A 61 -2.83 7.91 15.68
CA GLY A 61 -2.01 8.66 14.71
C GLY A 61 -0.61 8.09 14.54
N HIS A 62 -0.06 8.28 13.35
CA HIS A 62 1.31 8.00 12.94
C HIS A 62 1.98 9.32 12.56
N LEU A 63 3.31 9.37 12.68
CA LEU A 63 4.10 10.51 12.15
C LEU A 63 4.27 10.44 10.63
N SER A 64 3.98 9.29 10.04
CA SER A 64 4.11 9.02 8.61
C SER A 64 2.74 8.90 7.96
N LEU A 65 2.71 9.12 6.65
CA LEU A 65 1.54 8.93 5.81
C LEU A 65 0.99 7.50 5.98
N LEU A 66 -0.28 7.38 6.38
CA LEU A 66 -0.98 6.09 6.32
C LEU A 66 -1.41 5.79 4.90
N LEU A 67 -1.11 4.58 4.45
CA LEU A 67 -1.43 4.08 3.11
C LEU A 67 -2.57 3.09 3.13
N ASP A 68 -2.75 2.37 4.23
CA ASP A 68 -3.85 1.42 4.36
C ASP A 68 -4.21 1.13 5.83
N VAL A 69 -5.45 0.72 6.04
CA VAL A 69 -5.97 0.28 7.34
C VAL A 69 -6.77 -1.01 7.14
N ALA A 70 -6.60 -1.93 8.08
CA ALA A 70 -7.36 -3.18 8.15
C ALA A 70 -7.82 -3.43 9.58
N LEU A 71 -8.85 -4.28 9.72
CA LEU A 71 -9.36 -4.76 10.98
C LEU A 71 -9.21 -6.26 11.06
N SER A 72 -8.96 -6.77 12.26
CA SER A 72 -9.12 -8.20 12.52
C SER A 72 -10.60 -8.59 12.40
N PRO A 73 -10.94 -9.85 12.05
CA PRO A 73 -12.32 -10.28 11.85
C PRO A 73 -13.23 -10.15 13.09
N ASP A 74 -12.63 -10.03 14.27
CA ASP A 74 -13.28 -9.87 15.58
C ASP A 74 -13.30 -8.41 16.08
N ASP A 75 -12.92 -7.45 15.23
CA ASP A 75 -12.76 -6.02 15.53
C ASP A 75 -11.84 -5.72 16.74
N GLN A 76 -11.02 -6.67 17.20
CA GLN A 76 -10.15 -6.47 18.37
C GLN A 76 -8.88 -5.68 18.04
N TYR A 77 -8.43 -5.72 16.78
CA TYR A 77 -7.19 -5.09 16.36
C TYR A 77 -7.40 -4.17 15.16
N ILE A 78 -6.82 -2.96 15.25
CA ILE A 78 -6.61 -2.05 14.12
C ILE A 78 -5.19 -2.27 13.62
N LEU A 79 -5.07 -2.60 12.34
CA LEU A 79 -3.80 -2.75 11.64
C LEU A 79 -3.62 -1.58 10.68
N THR A 80 -2.48 -0.90 10.74
CA THR A 80 -2.17 0.25 9.89
C THR A 80 -0.85 0.07 9.19
N ALA A 81 -0.80 0.47 7.91
CA ALA A 81 0.38 0.41 7.06
C ALA A 81 0.78 1.83 6.64
N ASP A 82 2.07 2.15 6.75
CA ASP A 82 2.57 3.50 6.51
C ASP A 82 3.68 3.59 5.44
N ARG A 83 4.01 4.83 5.08
CA ARG A 83 5.08 5.15 4.12
C ARG A 83 6.49 4.82 4.65
N ASP A 84 6.68 4.74 5.95
CA ASP A 84 7.96 4.45 6.59
C ASP A 84 8.14 2.97 6.94
N GLU A 85 7.61 2.10 6.06
CA GLU A 85 7.78 0.65 6.06
C GLU A 85 7.07 -0.10 7.20
N LYS A 86 6.35 0.61 8.08
CA LYS A 86 5.78 -0.01 9.29
C LYS A 86 4.38 -0.54 9.01
N ILE A 87 4.14 -1.71 9.59
CA ILE A 87 2.80 -2.20 9.87
C ILE A 87 2.66 -2.23 11.38
N ARG A 88 1.72 -1.45 11.91
CA ARG A 88 1.43 -1.38 13.35
C ARG A 88 0.15 -2.14 13.66
N VAL A 89 0.15 -2.91 14.75
CA VAL A 89 -1.03 -3.61 15.26
C VAL A 89 -1.38 -3.01 16.63
N SER A 90 -2.59 -2.46 16.76
CA SER A 90 -3.06 -1.82 18.00
C SER A 90 -4.40 -2.41 18.44
N LEU A 91 -4.71 -2.38 19.73
CA LEU A 91 -6.03 -2.78 20.21
C LEU A 91 -7.09 -1.75 19.81
N THR A 92 -8.22 -2.16 19.24
CA THR A 92 -9.30 -1.25 18.83
C THR A 92 -9.91 -0.50 20.01
N ARG A 93 -10.12 -1.16 21.15
CA ARG A 93 -10.71 -0.53 22.35
C ARG A 93 -9.73 0.37 23.12
N ALA A 94 -8.44 0.22 22.86
CA ALA A 94 -7.39 1.00 23.48
C ALA A 94 -6.25 1.23 22.47
N PRO A 95 -6.45 2.10 21.45
CA PRO A 95 -5.51 2.23 20.32
C PRO A 95 -4.09 2.69 20.71
N HIS A 96 -3.94 3.26 21.90
CA HIS A 96 -2.63 3.58 22.49
C HIS A 96 -1.81 2.33 22.86
N ASN A 97 -2.46 1.19 23.06
CA ASN A 97 -1.80 -0.09 23.31
C ASN A 97 -1.40 -0.74 21.98
N ILE A 98 -0.13 -0.60 21.64
CA ILE A 98 0.50 -1.25 20.50
C ILE A 98 0.85 -2.67 20.90
N VAL A 99 0.33 -3.63 20.15
CA VAL A 99 0.52 -5.07 20.39
C VAL A 99 1.82 -5.54 19.76
N SER A 100 2.08 -5.11 18.52
CA SER A 100 3.26 -5.50 17.76
C SER A 100 3.52 -4.54 16.59
N PHE A 101 4.68 -4.72 15.97
CA PHE A 101 4.97 -4.21 14.64
C PHE A 101 5.40 -5.37 13.75
N CYS A 102 4.93 -5.39 12.50
CA CYS A 102 5.45 -6.31 11.48
C CYS A 102 6.55 -5.59 10.72
N LEU A 103 7.81 -5.89 11.04
CA LEU A 103 9.00 -5.20 10.52
C LEU A 103 9.77 -6.09 9.55
N GLY A 104 10.10 -5.58 8.36
CA GLY A 104 10.88 -6.31 7.36
C GLY A 104 10.82 -5.74 5.95
N HIS A 105 9.76 -4.98 5.63
CA HIS A 105 9.71 -4.19 4.40
C HIS A 105 10.81 -3.13 4.35
N ARG A 106 11.26 -2.80 3.13
CA ARG A 106 12.34 -1.83 2.88
C ARG A 106 11.90 -0.55 2.17
N GLU A 107 10.64 -0.53 1.74
CA GLU A 107 9.96 0.64 1.19
C GLU A 107 8.54 0.69 1.77
N PHE A 108 7.80 1.75 1.44
CA PHE A 108 6.41 1.96 1.88
C PHE A 108 5.53 0.71 1.74
N VAL A 109 4.63 0.48 2.70
CA VAL A 109 3.67 -0.61 2.66
C VAL A 109 2.37 -0.09 2.05
N SER A 110 2.10 -0.46 0.80
CA SER A 110 0.99 0.12 0.02
C SER A 110 -0.36 -0.48 0.34
N LYS A 111 -0.39 -1.76 0.75
CA LYS A 111 -1.61 -2.49 1.09
C LYS A 111 -1.38 -3.53 2.16
N ILE A 112 -2.38 -3.72 3.01
CA ILE A 112 -2.47 -4.81 3.99
C ILE A 112 -3.84 -5.48 3.92
N PHE A 113 -3.88 -6.78 4.20
CA PHE A 113 -5.10 -7.56 4.13
C PHE A 113 -5.07 -8.69 5.16
N VAL A 114 -5.95 -8.64 6.15
CA VAL A 114 -6.17 -9.77 7.07
C VAL A 114 -6.87 -10.86 6.28
N ILE A 115 -6.42 -12.10 6.42
CA ILE A 115 -6.85 -13.21 5.58
C ILE A 115 -8.12 -13.84 6.20
N PRO A 116 -9.33 -13.71 5.60
CA PRO A 116 -10.59 -14.18 6.19
C PRO A 116 -10.58 -15.58 6.82
N ASN A 117 -9.95 -16.56 6.18
CA ASN A 117 -9.91 -17.95 6.64
C ASN A 117 -8.75 -18.26 7.60
N TYR A 118 -7.83 -17.32 7.79
CA TYR A 118 -6.65 -17.43 8.63
C TYR A 118 -6.55 -16.14 9.45
N PRO A 119 -7.43 -15.95 10.45
CA PRO A 119 -7.66 -14.68 11.12
C PRO A 119 -6.43 -14.16 11.89
N GLU A 120 -5.40 -14.98 12.08
CA GLU A 120 -4.10 -14.65 12.67
C GLU A 120 -3.06 -14.15 11.64
N LEU A 121 -3.34 -14.32 10.35
CA LEU A 121 -2.43 -13.98 9.27
C LEU A 121 -2.78 -12.65 8.61
N LEU A 122 -1.74 -11.88 8.32
CA LEU A 122 -1.79 -10.64 7.56
C LEU A 122 -0.93 -10.78 6.31
N LEU A 123 -1.47 -10.39 5.16
CA LEU A 123 -0.71 -10.19 3.93
C LEU A 123 -0.39 -8.71 3.78
N SER A 124 0.82 -8.37 3.33
CA SER A 124 1.20 -7.01 2.97
C SER A 124 1.90 -6.95 1.61
N ALA A 125 1.72 -5.82 0.92
CA ALA A 125 2.38 -5.48 -0.32
C ALA A 125 3.15 -4.16 -0.18
N SER A 126 4.35 -4.08 -0.78
CA SER A 126 5.23 -2.91 -0.62
C SER A 126 5.89 -2.49 -1.94
N GLY A 127 6.35 -1.23 -1.96
CA GLY A 127 7.22 -0.69 -3.00
C GLY A 127 8.58 -1.40 -3.12
N ASP A 128 8.96 -2.26 -2.16
CA ASP A 128 10.18 -3.05 -2.20
C ASP A 128 10.08 -4.29 -3.12
N CYS A 129 9.01 -4.36 -3.91
CA CYS A 129 8.66 -5.47 -4.80
C CYS A 129 8.46 -6.82 -4.06
N THR A 130 8.04 -6.79 -2.79
CA THR A 130 7.73 -8.00 -2.03
C THR A 130 6.27 -8.08 -1.58
N LEU A 131 5.77 -9.32 -1.52
CA LEU A 131 4.62 -9.70 -0.73
C LEU A 131 5.12 -10.41 0.54
N ARG A 132 4.60 -10.02 1.70
CA ARG A 132 4.97 -10.65 2.97
C ARG A 132 3.73 -11.14 3.71
N LEU A 133 3.88 -12.31 4.32
CA LEU A 133 2.88 -12.93 5.18
C LEU A 133 3.38 -12.84 6.61
N TRP A 134 2.49 -12.45 7.53
CA TRP A 134 2.82 -12.20 8.92
C TRP A 134 1.83 -12.91 9.84
N GLU A 135 2.34 -13.40 10.97
CA GLU A 135 1.52 -13.60 12.15
C GLU A 135 1.45 -12.25 12.88
N TYR A 136 0.39 -11.48 12.64
CA TYR A 136 0.41 -10.06 12.99
C TYR A 136 0.42 -9.82 14.50
N LYS A 137 -0.13 -10.72 15.32
CA LYS A 137 -0.14 -10.55 16.78
C LYS A 137 1.26 -10.64 17.39
N SER A 138 2.12 -11.50 16.84
CA SER A 138 3.52 -11.61 17.26
C SER A 138 4.45 -10.65 16.49
N GLY A 139 4.00 -10.15 15.33
CA GLY A 139 4.82 -9.37 14.40
C GLY A 139 5.80 -10.22 13.59
N LYS A 140 5.70 -11.56 13.68
CA LYS A 140 6.62 -12.49 13.04
C LYS A 140 6.34 -12.59 11.54
N GLU A 141 7.39 -12.46 10.73
CA GLU A 141 7.34 -12.80 9.32
C GLU A 141 7.27 -14.32 9.14
N VAL A 142 6.24 -14.77 8.43
CA VAL A 142 6.02 -16.17 8.08
C VAL A 142 6.62 -16.48 6.71
N HIS A 143 6.44 -15.58 5.75
CA HIS A 143 6.93 -15.77 4.39
C HIS A 143 7.18 -14.44 3.67
N CYS A 144 8.21 -14.40 2.84
CA CYS A 144 8.50 -13.29 1.94
C CYS A 144 8.62 -13.79 0.50
N CYS A 145 7.92 -13.11 -0.40
CA CYS A 145 7.77 -13.49 -1.79
C CYS A 145 8.15 -12.31 -2.69
N HIS A 146 9.28 -12.44 -3.41
CA HIS A 146 9.79 -11.42 -4.31
C HIS A 146 9.06 -11.47 -5.66
N LEU A 147 8.53 -10.34 -6.10
CA LEU A 147 7.70 -10.28 -7.30
C LEU A 147 8.53 -10.30 -8.60
N ASN A 148 9.80 -9.90 -8.54
CA ASN A 148 10.70 -9.81 -9.69
C ASN A 148 11.34 -11.16 -10.07
N SER A 149 11.31 -12.18 -9.20
CA SER A 149 12.14 -13.39 -9.34
C SER A 149 11.35 -14.69 -9.62
N LEU A 150 10.07 -14.60 -9.97
CA LEU A 150 9.19 -15.78 -10.01
C LEU A 150 8.87 -16.23 -11.44
N SER A 151 9.30 -17.45 -11.78
CA SER A 151 8.70 -18.28 -12.82
C SER A 151 7.33 -18.81 -12.38
N THR A 152 6.42 -19.00 -13.32
CA THR A 152 5.08 -19.57 -13.09
C THR A 152 5.19 -21.05 -12.72
N SER A 153 4.62 -21.47 -11.58
CA SER A 153 4.42 -22.89 -11.27
C SER A 153 2.95 -23.27 -11.42
N GLU A 154 2.67 -24.26 -12.28
CA GLU A 154 1.35 -24.89 -12.37
C GLU A 154 1.00 -25.61 -11.07
N ALA A 155 -0.28 -25.66 -10.71
CA ALA A 155 -0.71 -26.39 -9.53
C ALA A 155 -2.07 -27.07 -9.68
N SER A 156 -2.22 -28.15 -8.93
CA SER A 156 -3.31 -29.11 -8.93
C SER A 156 -4.64 -28.55 -8.40
N PRO A 157 -5.77 -29.10 -8.87
CA PRO A 157 -7.10 -28.71 -8.43
C PRO A 157 -7.44 -29.44 -7.13
N ASN A 158 -7.43 -28.75 -5.98
CA ASN A 158 -8.29 -29.05 -4.83
C ASN A 158 -8.28 -27.91 -3.79
N GLU A 159 -9.40 -27.79 -3.08
CA GLU A 159 -10.01 -26.53 -2.66
C GLU A 159 -9.71 -26.08 -1.21
N LYS A 160 -9.14 -24.88 -1.10
CA LYS A 160 -9.50 -23.75 -0.22
C LYS A 160 -8.52 -22.62 -0.53
N VAL A 161 -8.81 -21.87 -1.59
CA VAL A 161 -7.85 -20.95 -2.21
C VAL A 161 -8.16 -19.51 -1.79
N MET A 162 -7.27 -18.91 -1.00
CA MET A 162 -7.25 -17.46 -0.76
C MET A 162 -6.48 -16.79 -1.89
N ARG A 163 -7.11 -15.83 -2.59
CA ARG A 163 -6.56 -15.20 -3.80
C ARG A 163 -6.37 -13.71 -3.58
N PHE A 164 -5.20 -13.21 -3.94
CA PHE A 164 -4.85 -11.80 -3.85
C PHE A 164 -4.13 -11.36 -5.12
N SER A 165 -4.36 -10.10 -5.50
CA SER A 165 -3.82 -9.47 -6.71
C SER A 165 -2.95 -8.28 -6.37
N VAL A 166 -1.77 -8.21 -6.98
CA VAL A 166 -0.88 -7.06 -6.87
C VAL A 166 -0.63 -6.47 -8.26
N ASN A 167 -0.71 -5.15 -8.36
CA ASN A 167 -0.54 -4.39 -9.59
C ASN A 167 0.76 -3.59 -9.51
N ILE A 168 1.88 -4.16 -9.98
CA ILE A 168 3.21 -3.50 -9.95
C ILE A 168 3.71 -3.10 -11.35
N LEU A 169 3.06 -3.58 -12.39
CA LEU A 169 3.32 -3.36 -13.83
C LEU A 169 1.95 -3.56 -14.52
N PRO A 170 1.74 -3.46 -15.85
CA PRO A 170 0.45 -3.80 -16.45
C PRO A 170 0.20 -5.32 -16.40
N THR A 171 0.20 -5.90 -15.21
CA THR A 171 0.06 -7.32 -14.91
C THR A 171 -0.63 -7.48 -13.57
N VAL A 172 -1.64 -8.33 -13.52
CA VAL A 172 -2.27 -8.78 -12.29
C VAL A 172 -1.70 -10.15 -11.94
N SER A 173 -0.93 -10.22 -10.86
CA SER A 173 -0.38 -11.49 -10.36
C SER A 173 -1.37 -12.12 -9.38
N ILE A 174 -1.79 -13.35 -9.64
CA ILE A 174 -2.66 -14.15 -8.77
C ILE A 174 -1.82 -15.13 -7.96
N PHE A 175 -2.04 -15.11 -6.66
CA PHE A 175 -1.40 -16.00 -5.72
C PHE A 175 -2.42 -16.84 -4.96
N GLN A 176 -1.94 -17.96 -4.44
CA GLN A 176 -2.65 -18.83 -3.51
C GLN A 176 -1.80 -18.98 -2.24
N LEU A 177 -2.45 -18.88 -1.08
CA LEU A 177 -1.85 -19.33 0.18
C LEU A 177 -1.97 -20.85 0.30
N ASP A 178 -0.85 -21.52 0.52
CA ASP A 178 -0.81 -22.92 0.93
C ASP A 178 -1.03 -23.02 2.45
N PRO A 179 -2.11 -23.66 2.94
CA PRO A 179 -2.39 -23.79 4.37
C PRO A 179 -1.28 -24.51 5.15
N GLU A 180 -0.70 -25.55 4.57
CA GLU A 180 0.21 -26.44 5.29
C GLU A 180 1.56 -25.79 5.47
N THR A 181 2.07 -25.17 4.40
CA THR A 181 3.39 -24.54 4.40
C THR A 181 3.36 -23.06 4.76
N GLN A 182 2.18 -22.43 4.80
CA GLN A 182 1.97 -21.00 4.95
C GLN A 182 2.80 -20.17 3.94
N LYS A 183 2.94 -20.69 2.71
CA LYS A 183 3.67 -20.02 1.62
C LYS A 183 2.71 -19.45 0.60
N LEU A 184 3.13 -18.35 -0.02
CA LEU A 184 2.40 -17.72 -1.11
C LEU A 184 2.92 -18.28 -2.44
N ILE A 185 2.06 -19.00 -3.14
CA ILE A 185 2.39 -19.64 -4.42
C ILE A 185 1.76 -18.82 -5.55
N ARG A 186 2.58 -18.28 -6.45
CA ARG A 186 2.09 -17.59 -7.66
C ARG A 186 1.47 -18.61 -8.60
N LYS A 187 0.19 -18.42 -8.95
CA LYS A 187 -0.56 -19.31 -9.85
C LYS A 187 -0.59 -18.81 -11.28
N GLN A 188 -0.81 -17.51 -11.46
CA GLN A 188 -1.00 -16.96 -12.79
C GLN A 188 -0.65 -15.48 -12.81
N ASN A 189 -0.12 -15.02 -13.95
CA ASN A 189 -0.02 -13.61 -14.27
C ASN A 189 -0.99 -13.31 -15.40
N ILE A 190 -1.86 -12.34 -15.20
CA ILE A 190 -2.79 -11.83 -16.19
C ILE A 190 -2.16 -10.55 -16.75
N PRO A 191 -1.62 -10.55 -17.99
CA PRO A 191 -1.13 -9.33 -18.60
C PRO A 191 -2.31 -8.40 -18.91
N LEU A 192 -2.12 -7.12 -18.62
CA LEU A 192 -3.03 -6.06 -18.99
C LEU A 192 -2.46 -5.30 -20.17
N ILE A 193 -3.34 -4.83 -21.06
CA ILE A 193 -2.96 -4.01 -22.21
C ILE A 193 -2.58 -2.60 -21.73
N CYS A 194 -3.27 -2.12 -20.70
CA CYS A 194 -3.04 -0.81 -20.10
C CYS A 194 -3.01 -0.91 -18.57
N LYS A 195 -2.83 0.22 -17.89
CA LYS A 195 -2.74 0.26 -16.43
C LYS A 195 -4.09 -0.13 -15.81
N GLY A 196 -4.06 -1.12 -14.90
CA GLY A 196 -5.18 -1.41 -14.04
C GLY A 196 -5.36 -0.30 -12.99
N TRP A 197 -6.56 0.19 -12.79
CA TRP A 197 -6.90 1.17 -11.75
C TRP A 197 -7.39 0.51 -10.47
N ALA A 198 -8.22 -0.52 -10.57
CA ALA A 198 -8.79 -1.20 -9.42
C ALA A 198 -9.07 -2.68 -9.73
N ILE A 199 -9.07 -3.50 -8.67
CA ILE A 199 -9.33 -4.93 -8.76
C ILE A 199 -10.30 -5.30 -7.64
N ALA A 200 -11.29 -6.14 -7.94
CA ALA A 200 -12.24 -6.63 -6.96
C ALA A 200 -12.60 -8.08 -7.23
N PHE A 201 -12.75 -8.87 -6.16
CA PHE A 201 -13.31 -10.21 -6.23
C PHE A 201 -14.82 -10.15 -5.98
N GLU A 202 -15.58 -10.82 -6.84
CA GLU A 202 -17.00 -11.07 -6.64
C GLU A 202 -17.20 -12.20 -5.62
N LYS A 203 -18.34 -12.20 -4.92
CA LYS A 203 -18.71 -13.26 -3.97
C LYS A 203 -18.74 -14.65 -4.60
N THR A 204 -19.07 -14.75 -5.89
CA THR A 204 -19.09 -15.99 -6.67
C THR A 204 -17.69 -16.46 -7.11
N GLY A 205 -16.65 -15.65 -6.84
CA GLY A 205 -15.27 -15.96 -7.19
C GLY A 205 -14.77 -15.35 -8.50
N GLY A 206 -15.60 -14.56 -9.20
CA GLY A 206 -15.17 -13.78 -10.36
C GLY A 206 -14.19 -12.67 -9.99
N LEU A 207 -13.29 -12.32 -10.91
CA LEU A 207 -12.30 -11.26 -10.74
C LEU A 207 -12.60 -10.12 -11.71
N TRP A 208 -12.86 -8.94 -11.16
CA TRP A 208 -13.13 -7.71 -11.88
C TRP A 208 -11.90 -6.83 -11.88
N ILE A 209 -11.52 -6.30 -13.05
CA ILE A 209 -10.38 -5.40 -13.20
C ILE A 209 -10.85 -4.16 -13.96
N LEU A 210 -10.81 -3.01 -13.31
CA LEU A 210 -11.01 -1.70 -13.93
C LEU A 210 -9.66 -1.24 -14.49
N GLN A 211 -9.64 -0.77 -15.73
CA GLN A 211 -8.42 -0.33 -16.41
C GLN A 211 -8.61 0.99 -17.16
N GLU A 212 -7.50 1.54 -17.61
CA GLU A 212 -7.37 2.87 -18.23
C GLU A 212 -7.84 2.93 -19.71
N ASP A 213 -8.39 1.85 -20.24
CA ASP A 213 -8.85 1.82 -21.63
C ASP A 213 -10.33 2.22 -21.76
N MET A 214 -10.61 3.26 -22.56
CA MET A 214 -11.99 3.67 -22.84
C MET A 214 -12.78 2.60 -23.61
N GLN A 215 -12.14 1.81 -24.48
CA GLN A 215 -12.87 0.82 -25.29
C GLN A 215 -13.30 -0.38 -24.44
N THR A 216 -12.35 -0.91 -23.65
CA THR A 216 -12.54 -2.02 -22.72
C THR A 216 -12.23 -1.60 -21.27
N PRO A 217 -13.05 -0.73 -20.65
CA PRO A 217 -12.71 -0.16 -19.34
C PRO A 217 -12.74 -1.19 -18.21
N LEU A 218 -13.47 -2.29 -18.40
CA LEU A 218 -13.67 -3.32 -17.40
C LEU A 218 -13.35 -4.68 -18.01
N LEU A 219 -12.61 -5.50 -17.27
CA LEU A 219 -12.33 -6.89 -17.58
C LEU A 219 -12.93 -7.78 -16.51
N PHE A 220 -13.41 -8.94 -16.92
CA PHE A 220 -13.92 -9.97 -16.03
C PHE A 220 -13.21 -11.28 -16.30
N TYR A 221 -12.71 -11.91 -15.24
CA TYR A 221 -12.03 -13.18 -15.27
C TYR A 221 -12.75 -14.18 -14.38
N GLN A 222 -12.84 -15.42 -14.83
CA GLN A 222 -13.41 -16.53 -14.07
C GLN A 222 -12.39 -17.66 -13.97
N LEU A 223 -12.47 -18.41 -12.88
CA LEU A 223 -11.64 -19.59 -12.71
C LEU A 223 -12.30 -20.79 -13.38
N VAL A 224 -11.72 -21.25 -14.48
CA VAL A 224 -12.19 -22.41 -15.24
C VAL A 224 -11.10 -23.47 -15.21
N LYS A 225 -11.39 -24.64 -14.64
CA LYS A 225 -10.44 -25.77 -14.51
C LYS A 225 -9.09 -25.36 -13.87
N GLY A 226 -9.14 -24.47 -12.88
CA GLY A 226 -7.94 -24.02 -12.15
C GLY A 226 -7.13 -22.90 -12.81
N GLN A 227 -7.54 -22.42 -13.99
CA GLN A 227 -6.91 -21.29 -14.67
C GLN A 227 -7.89 -20.12 -14.80
N TRP A 228 -7.37 -18.90 -14.67
CA TRP A 228 -8.14 -17.68 -14.88
C TRP A 228 -8.26 -17.40 -16.37
N GLN A 229 -9.50 -17.31 -16.84
CA GLN A 229 -9.82 -17.03 -18.23
C GLN A 229 -10.71 -15.80 -18.29
N SER A 230 -10.46 -14.93 -19.29
CA SER A 230 -11.31 -13.78 -19.53
C SER A 230 -12.67 -14.24 -20.04
N SER A 231 -13.72 -13.62 -19.52
CA SER A 231 -15.09 -13.88 -19.94
C SER A 231 -15.72 -12.57 -20.41
N THR A 232 -16.20 -12.55 -21.66
CA THR A 232 -16.79 -11.37 -22.31
C THR A 232 -18.32 -11.42 -22.36
N GLU A 233 -18.91 -12.58 -22.04
CA GLU A 233 -20.35 -12.84 -22.17
C GLU A 233 -21.14 -12.47 -20.90
N GLU A 234 -20.47 -12.04 -19.84
CA GLU A 234 -21.12 -11.70 -18.58
C GLU A 234 -22.00 -10.45 -18.76
N ARG A 235 -23.29 -10.56 -18.40
CA ARG A 235 -24.29 -9.52 -18.62
C ARG A 235 -23.96 -8.24 -17.84
N GLY A 236 -23.52 -8.39 -16.61
CA GLY A 236 -23.06 -7.29 -15.75
C GLY A 236 -21.88 -6.53 -16.36
N LEU A 237 -20.93 -7.22 -16.98
CA LEU A 237 -19.76 -6.66 -17.63
C LEU A 237 -20.17 -5.79 -18.80
N ILE A 238 -21.07 -6.28 -19.66
CA ILE A 238 -21.57 -5.53 -20.81
C ILE A 238 -22.29 -4.26 -20.33
N LYS A 239 -23.18 -4.41 -19.34
CA LYS A 239 -23.95 -3.29 -18.78
C LYS A 239 -23.05 -2.25 -18.11
N MET A 240 -22.11 -2.70 -17.27
CA MET A 240 -21.23 -1.83 -16.50
C MET A 240 -20.19 -1.15 -17.41
N SER A 241 -19.61 -1.88 -18.37
CA SER A 241 -18.70 -1.30 -19.36
C SER A 241 -19.39 -0.22 -20.18
N LYS A 242 -20.65 -0.43 -20.59
CA LYS A 242 -21.43 0.62 -21.26
C LYS A 242 -21.60 1.84 -20.35
N CYS A 243 -22.01 1.65 -19.11
CA CYS A 243 -22.19 2.74 -18.14
C CYS A 243 -20.90 3.54 -17.91
N ILE A 244 -19.76 2.87 -17.78
CA ILE A 244 -18.45 3.52 -17.60
C ILE A 244 -18.06 4.32 -18.85
N ARG A 245 -18.28 3.77 -20.06
CA ARG A 245 -18.01 4.49 -21.31
C ARG A 245 -18.87 5.73 -21.46
N ASP A 246 -20.16 5.63 -21.17
CA ASP A 246 -21.10 6.75 -21.26
C ASP A 246 -20.72 7.89 -20.28
N ASN A 247 -19.95 7.59 -19.22
CA ASN A 247 -19.50 8.53 -18.20
C ASN A 247 -17.97 8.66 -18.13
N TRP A 248 -17.26 8.40 -19.24
CA TRP A 248 -15.79 8.33 -19.24
C TRP A 248 -15.11 9.66 -18.86
N THR A 249 -15.79 10.78 -19.06
CA THR A 249 -15.31 12.13 -18.69
C THR A 249 -14.90 12.24 -17.22
N ALA A 250 -15.52 11.44 -16.34
CA ALA A 250 -15.14 11.38 -14.92
C ALA A 250 -13.73 10.79 -14.69
N PHE A 251 -13.21 10.03 -15.65
CA PHE A 251 -11.94 9.31 -15.56
C PHE A 251 -10.81 9.92 -16.38
N GLU A 252 -11.11 10.81 -17.35
CA GLU A 252 -10.11 11.44 -18.23
C GLU A 252 -8.94 12.05 -17.46
N GLY A 253 -9.22 12.71 -16.33
CA GLY A 253 -8.18 13.28 -15.47
C GLY A 253 -7.27 12.25 -14.78
N SER A 254 -7.56 10.95 -14.86
CA SER A 254 -6.74 9.86 -14.32
C SER A 254 -5.98 9.09 -15.41
N VAL A 255 -6.39 9.23 -16.66
CA VAL A 255 -5.71 8.64 -17.83
C VAL A 255 -4.35 9.34 -18.03
N GLY A 256 -3.33 8.55 -18.35
CA GLY A 256 -1.95 8.96 -18.60
C GLY A 256 -1.17 9.37 -17.36
N LYS A 257 -1.79 9.36 -16.16
CA LYS A 257 -1.10 9.75 -14.94
C LYS A 257 -0.09 8.70 -14.49
N GLU A 258 1.05 9.18 -14.03
CA GLU A 258 2.08 8.37 -13.38
C GLU A 258 1.50 7.52 -12.22
N SER A 259 2.27 6.52 -11.79
CA SER A 259 1.88 5.70 -10.64
C SER A 259 1.62 6.59 -9.42
N CYS A 260 0.49 6.37 -8.74
CA CYS A 260 0.19 7.07 -7.48
C CYS A 260 1.24 6.81 -6.39
N TYR A 261 2.08 5.79 -6.59
CA TYR A 261 3.15 5.38 -5.68
C TYR A 261 4.50 6.03 -5.97
N GLN A 262 4.70 6.69 -7.11
CA GLN A 262 6.01 7.26 -7.50
C GLN A 262 6.53 8.27 -6.47
N ASN A 263 5.64 9.09 -5.93
CA ASN A 263 5.95 10.08 -4.89
C ASN A 263 6.14 9.48 -3.49
N LEU A 264 5.87 8.19 -3.31
CA LEU A 264 6.04 7.51 -2.03
C LEU A 264 7.48 7.05 -1.81
N TYR A 265 8.22 6.75 -2.87
CA TYR A 265 9.63 6.42 -2.76
C TYR A 265 10.40 7.57 -2.09
N LYS A 266 11.29 7.22 -1.17
CA LYS A 266 12.11 8.21 -0.47
C LYS A 266 13.22 8.66 -1.40
N ALA A 267 13.43 9.97 -1.52
CA ALA A 267 14.60 10.49 -2.21
C ALA A 267 15.85 10.14 -1.39
N SER A 268 16.72 9.29 -1.94
CA SER A 268 18.01 8.99 -1.33
C SER A 268 19.01 10.09 -1.69
N PHE A 269 19.50 10.82 -0.69
CA PHE A 269 20.65 11.70 -0.86
C PHE A 269 21.89 11.00 -0.31
N ASP A 270 22.90 10.79 -1.15
CA ASP A 270 24.18 10.23 -0.73
C ASP A 270 25.04 11.30 -0.03
N ASN A 271 24.63 11.65 1.17
CA ASN A 271 25.38 12.58 2.02
C ASN A 271 26.74 11.98 2.44
N MET A 272 26.90 10.65 2.37
CA MET A 272 28.11 9.95 2.77
C MET A 272 29.21 10.10 1.74
N ALA A 273 28.92 9.88 0.45
CA ALA A 273 29.88 10.11 -0.62
C ALA A 273 30.35 11.57 -0.65
N VAL A 274 29.42 12.54 -0.52
CA VAL A 274 29.76 13.96 -0.43
C VAL A 274 30.66 14.25 0.77
N TYR A 275 30.35 13.66 1.93
CA TYR A 275 31.19 13.81 3.13
C TYR A 275 32.59 13.21 2.94
N LEU A 276 32.68 12.00 2.38
CA LEU A 276 33.93 11.29 2.14
C LEU A 276 34.82 12.05 1.15
N GLN A 277 34.25 12.56 0.06
CA GLN A 277 34.98 13.40 -0.90
C GLN A 277 35.55 14.65 -0.23
N LYS A 278 34.73 15.39 0.54
CA LYS A 278 35.20 16.55 1.33
C LYS A 278 36.25 16.16 2.37
N LYS A 279 36.23 14.93 2.89
CA LYS A 279 37.23 14.42 3.84
C LYS A 279 38.55 14.12 3.11
N GLU A 280 38.50 13.51 1.93
CA GLU A 280 39.68 13.26 1.10
C GLU A 280 40.36 14.55 0.66
N GLU A 281 39.61 15.54 0.21
CA GLU A 281 40.13 16.88 -0.14
C GLU A 281 40.88 17.53 1.04
N ARG A 282 40.29 17.48 2.24
CA ARG A 282 40.94 17.97 3.47
C ARG A 282 42.23 17.22 3.79
N LEU A 283 42.26 15.91 3.57
CA LEU A 283 43.46 15.09 3.80
C LEU A 283 44.55 15.40 2.76
N GLN A 284 44.19 15.61 1.50
CA GLN A 284 45.11 16.01 0.43
C GLN A 284 45.70 17.40 0.69
N GLN A 285 44.89 18.38 1.08
CA GLN A 285 45.35 19.73 1.46
C GLN A 285 46.30 19.70 2.68
N ARG A 286 46.06 18.83 3.66
CA ARG A 286 46.98 18.66 4.79
C ARG A 286 48.30 18.00 4.37
N LYS A 287 48.27 17.07 3.40
CA LYS A 287 49.47 16.45 2.84
C LYS A 287 50.28 17.42 1.98
N SER A 288 49.64 18.28 1.17
CA SER A 288 50.35 19.31 0.40
C SER A 288 50.99 20.36 1.31
N LYS A 289 50.27 20.87 2.32
CA LYS A 289 50.84 21.79 3.32
C LYS A 289 52.02 21.21 4.12
N ARG A 290 52.08 19.88 4.29
CA ARG A 290 53.23 19.21 4.93
C ARG A 290 54.40 18.99 3.98
N LYS A 291 54.19 19.05 2.66
CA LYS A 291 55.23 18.88 1.63
C LYS A 291 55.88 20.20 1.20
N ASP A 292 55.29 21.35 1.52
CA ASP A 292 55.88 22.68 1.31
C ASP A 292 56.39 23.32 2.62
N PRO A 293 57.62 23.01 3.09
CA PRO A 293 58.26 23.74 4.17
C PRO A 293 59.10 24.91 3.63
N GLN A 294 58.48 25.91 2.99
CA GLN A 294 59.18 27.16 2.66
C GLN A 294 58.23 28.37 2.75
N HIS A 295 58.14 28.98 3.93
CA HIS A 295 58.46 30.40 4.16
C HIS A 295 58.18 30.78 5.63
N GLU A 296 59.14 30.50 6.52
CA GLU A 296 59.27 31.24 7.77
C GLU A 296 60.67 31.86 7.83
N SER A 297 60.81 33.00 7.15
CA SER A 297 61.73 34.05 7.61
C SER A 297 61.30 35.36 6.98
N ASN A 298 60.58 36.19 7.74
CA ASN A 298 60.56 37.62 7.47
C ASN A 298 60.64 38.38 8.79
N GLY A 299 61.88 38.72 9.13
CA GLY A 299 62.31 40.11 9.28
C GLY A 299 61.47 40.98 10.21
N GLN A 300 62.00 41.15 11.42
CA GLN A 300 61.69 42.26 12.32
C GLN A 300 61.61 43.60 11.56
N THR A 301 60.53 44.35 11.78
CA THR A 301 60.58 45.81 11.73
C THR A 301 59.76 46.38 12.89
N LYS A 302 60.46 46.72 13.97
CA LYS A 302 59.98 47.63 15.01
C LYS A 302 59.78 49.00 14.36
N LYS A 303 58.56 49.55 14.39
CA LYS A 303 58.35 51.00 14.30
C LYS A 303 57.95 51.52 15.67
N LEU A 304 58.82 52.35 16.23
CA LEU A 304 58.59 53.18 17.40
C LEU A 304 57.43 54.15 17.12
N LYS A 305 56.57 54.34 18.12
CA LYS A 305 55.61 55.44 18.20
C LYS A 305 56.33 56.71 18.64
N THR A 306 56.11 57.80 17.93
CA THR A 306 55.86 59.13 18.51
C THR A 306 54.69 59.73 17.74
#